data_AF-A0A1F4QUA5-F1
#
_entry.id   AF-A0A1F4QUA5-F1
#
_cell.length_a   1.000
_cell.length_b   1.000
_cell.length_c   1.000
_cell.angle_alpha   90.00
_cell.angle_beta   90.00
_cell.angle_gamma   90.00
#
_symmetry.space_group_name_H-M   'P 1'
#
loop_
_entity.id
_entity.type
_entity.pdbx_description
1 polymer ?
#
loop_
_entity_poly.entity_id
_entity_poly.type
_entity_poly.pdbx_seq_one_letter_code
_entity_poly.pdbx_strand_id
1 'polypeptide(L)'
;MAQTGGVIPLEKIEQRILTVRAQKVMLDSDLADLYGVTTKRLNEQVRRNRGRFPADFMFWLTKEEAAVLRSQNATSKVGRGGRRYPPSVFTEHGAIMLASVLNTTRAVDVSVYVVRAFVRLRQVVAANKEVTAKLAELERRVSGHDEAIRSV
;
A
#
# COMPACT_ATOMS: atom_id res chain seq x y z
N MET A 1 12.35 31.09 0.15
CA MET A 1 10.99 30.92 -0.42
C MET A 1 10.82 29.45 -0.78
N ALA A 2 10.08 28.69 0.03
CA ALA A 2 9.85 27.27 -0.19
C ALA A 2 8.86 27.09 -1.34
N GLN A 3 9.30 26.45 -2.42
CA GLN A 3 8.42 26.13 -3.55
C GLN A 3 7.38 25.12 -3.08
N THR A 4 6.11 25.53 -3.09
CA THR A 4 4.96 24.66 -2.83
C THR A 4 4.82 23.68 -3.99
N GLY A 5 5.55 22.56 -3.92
CA GLY A 5 5.35 21.42 -4.80
C GLY A 5 3.91 20.95 -4.65
N GLY A 6 3.16 20.92 -5.75
CA GLY A 6 1.73 20.64 -5.78
C GLY A 6 1.36 19.47 -4.86
N VAL A 7 0.53 19.76 -3.85
CA VAL A 7 0.13 18.80 -2.84
C VAL A 7 -0.61 17.67 -3.53
N ILE A 8 -0.01 16.47 -3.55
CA ILE A 8 -0.72 15.26 -4.01
C ILE A 8 -1.78 14.96 -2.94
N PRO A 9 -3.09 14.93 -3.30
CA PRO A 9 -4.13 14.58 -2.33
C PRO A 9 -3.85 13.20 -1.74
N LEU A 10 -4.00 13.07 -0.42
CA LEU A 10 -3.68 11.84 0.30
C LEU A 10 -4.52 10.66 -0.23
N GLU A 11 -5.77 10.94 -0.59
CA GLU A 11 -6.73 10.00 -1.15
C GLU A 11 -6.22 9.36 -2.45
N LYS A 12 -5.49 10.12 -3.28
CA LYS A 12 -4.89 9.58 -4.51
C LYS A 12 -3.73 8.62 -4.22
N ILE A 13 -3.04 8.81 -3.11
CA ILE A 13 -1.97 7.92 -2.67
C ILE A 13 -2.59 6.66 -2.06
N GLU A 14 -3.63 6.81 -1.24
CA GLU A 14 -4.37 5.70 -0.64
C GLU A 14 -4.91 4.72 -1.71
N GLN A 15 -5.41 5.23 -2.82
CA GLN A 15 -5.89 4.42 -3.96
C GLN A 15 -4.81 3.56 -4.62
N ARG A 16 -3.52 3.91 -4.45
CA ARG A 16 -2.39 3.13 -4.97
C ARG A 16 -1.87 2.10 -3.96
N ILE A 17 -2.39 2.10 -2.73
CA ILE A 17 -2.01 1.12 -1.71
C ILE A 17 -2.88 -0.12 -1.84
N LEU A 18 -2.21 -1.24 -2.13
CA LEU A 18 -2.80 -2.55 -2.33
C LEU A 18 -2.65 -3.40 -1.08
N THR A 19 -3.45 -4.47 -0.99
CA THR A 19 -3.28 -5.50 0.05
C THR A 19 -2.81 -6.79 -0.61
N VAL A 20 -1.58 -7.20 -0.32
CA VAL A 20 -0.97 -8.43 -0.85
C VAL A 20 -0.36 -9.19 0.30
N ARG A 21 -0.63 -10.50 0.43
CA ARG A 21 -0.17 -11.34 1.55
C ARG A 21 -0.48 -10.73 2.93
N ALA A 22 -1.68 -10.18 3.09
CA ALA A 22 -2.12 -9.45 4.28
C ALA A 22 -1.29 -8.20 4.65
N GLN A 23 -0.40 -7.74 3.76
CA GLN A 23 0.40 -6.53 3.95
C GLN A 23 -0.09 -5.41 3.04
N LYS A 24 -0.05 -4.18 3.56
CA LYS A 24 -0.26 -2.97 2.74
C LYS A 24 1.02 -2.68 1.96
N VAL A 25 0.91 -2.64 0.64
CA VAL A 25 2.05 -2.45 -0.25
C VAL A 25 1.72 -1.52 -1.42
N MET A 26 2.74 -0.94 -2.05
CA MET A 26 2.62 -0.14 -3.26
C MET A 26 3.53 -0.70 -4.36
N LEU A 27 3.10 -0.63 -5.62
CA LEU A 27 3.90 -1.10 -6.75
C LEU A 27 5.09 -0.16 -6.99
N ASP A 28 6.21 -0.70 -7.46
CA ASP A 28 7.35 0.11 -7.95
C ASP A 28 6.94 1.13 -9.01
N SER A 29 5.99 0.83 -9.90
CA SER A 29 5.51 1.78 -10.91
C SER A 29 4.85 2.99 -10.26
N ASP A 30 4.02 2.76 -9.25
CA ASP A 30 3.34 3.83 -8.52
C ASP A 30 4.33 4.70 -7.73
N LEU A 31 5.26 4.07 -7.02
CA LEU A 31 6.30 4.79 -6.29
C LEU A 31 7.24 5.55 -7.23
N ALA A 32 7.57 4.98 -8.39
CA ALA A 32 8.38 5.65 -9.39
C ALA A 32 7.68 6.92 -9.90
N ASP A 33 6.39 6.84 -10.25
CA ASP A 33 5.60 7.98 -10.71
C ASP A 33 5.50 9.07 -9.63
N LEU A 34 5.21 8.67 -8.38
CA LEU A 34 5.13 9.58 -7.24
C LEU A 34 6.46 10.30 -7.01
N TYR A 35 7.56 9.55 -6.98
CA TYR A 35 8.91 10.10 -6.76
C TYR A 35 9.51 10.79 -7.99
N GLY A 36 8.82 10.76 -9.14
CA GLY A 36 9.23 11.45 -10.36
C GLY A 36 10.44 10.82 -11.04
N VAL A 37 10.56 9.49 -10.97
CA VAL A 37 11.62 8.72 -11.63
C VAL A 37 11.01 7.60 -12.49
N THR A 38 11.78 7.03 -13.39
CA THR A 38 11.31 5.86 -14.15
C THR A 38 11.35 4.62 -13.25
N THR A 39 10.42 3.67 -13.46
CA THR A 39 10.41 2.38 -12.75
C THR A 39 11.73 1.62 -12.95
N LYS A 40 12.36 1.77 -14.12
CA LYS A 40 13.70 1.23 -14.40
C LYS A 40 14.74 1.83 -13.46
N ARG A 41 14.77 3.16 -13.30
CA ARG A 41 15.71 3.86 -12.41
C ARG A 41 15.49 3.50 -10.95
N LEU A 42 14.24 3.40 -10.52
CA LEU A 42 13.89 2.96 -9.16
C LEU A 42 14.44 1.55 -8.89
N ASN A 43 14.14 0.59 -9.77
CA ASN A 43 14.61 -0.79 -9.62
C ASN A 43 16.14 -0.92 -9.73
N GLU A 44 16.80 -0.07 -10.52
CA GLU A 44 18.25 0.02 -10.55
C GLU A 44 18.83 0.44 -9.19
N GLN A 45 18.21 1.43 -8.52
CA GLN A 45 18.63 1.85 -7.18
C GLN A 45 18.42 0.76 -6.13
N VAL A 46 17.30 0.05 -6.19
CA VAL A 46 17.06 -1.12 -5.32
C VAL A 46 18.14 -2.17 -5.51
N ARG A 47 18.48 -2.49 -6.77
CA ARG A 47 19.52 -3.49 -7.08
C ARG A 47 20.90 -3.08 -6.57
N ARG A 48 21.27 -1.80 -6.71
CA ARG A 48 22.55 -1.27 -6.19
C ARG A 48 22.62 -1.29 -4.67
N ASN A 49 21.48 -1.11 -4.00
CA ASN A 49 21.39 -0.98 -2.55
C ASN A 49 20.69 -2.17 -1.90
N ARG A 50 20.80 -3.38 -2.46
CA ARG A 50 20.06 -4.58 -2.01
C ARG A 50 20.13 -4.86 -0.50
N GLY A 51 21.27 -4.58 0.14
CA GLY A 51 21.44 -4.75 1.59
C GLY A 51 20.52 -3.86 2.45
N ARG A 52 19.90 -2.83 1.86
CA ARG A 52 18.93 -1.96 2.53
C ARG A 52 17.47 -2.38 2.33
N PHE A 53 17.24 -3.43 1.54
CA PHE A 53 15.90 -3.90 1.16
C PHE A 53 15.69 -5.35 1.62
N PRO A 54 15.51 -5.59 2.93
CA PRO A 54 15.11 -6.90 3.44
C PRO A 54 13.69 -7.28 2.97
N ALA A 55 13.32 -8.54 3.18
CA ALA A 55 12.09 -9.12 2.63
C ALA A 55 10.78 -8.49 3.16
N ASP A 56 10.85 -7.86 4.34
CA ASP A 56 9.76 -7.08 4.96
C ASP A 56 9.64 -5.65 4.41
N PHE A 57 10.64 -5.16 3.67
CA PHE A 57 10.61 -3.85 3.01
C PHE A 57 10.07 -3.96 1.60
N MET A 58 10.44 -5.04 0.90
CA MET A 58 9.95 -5.30 -0.45
C MET A 58 9.99 -6.77 -0.81
N PHE A 59 9.14 -7.14 -1.76
CA PHE A 59 9.16 -8.47 -2.35
C PHE A 59 8.65 -8.42 -3.80
N TRP A 60 8.92 -9.50 -4.53
CA TRP A 60 8.41 -9.68 -5.87
C TRP A 60 7.08 -10.40 -5.82
N LEU A 61 6.12 -9.94 -6.62
CA LEU A 61 4.87 -10.65 -6.80
C LEU A 61 5.11 -11.97 -7.56
N THR A 62 4.32 -12.99 -7.24
CA THR A 62 4.23 -14.17 -8.12
C THR A 62 3.49 -13.81 -9.40
N LYS A 63 3.55 -14.71 -10.39
CA LYS A 63 2.81 -14.52 -11.66
C LYS A 63 1.31 -14.46 -11.42
N GLU A 64 0.83 -15.26 -10.48
CA GLU A 64 -0.57 -15.38 -10.08
C GLU A 64 -1.01 -14.10 -9.35
N GLU A 65 -0.25 -13.63 -8.37
CA GLU A 65 -0.51 -12.36 -7.66
C GLU A 65 -0.56 -11.19 -8.64
N ALA A 66 0.41 -11.11 -9.57
CA ALA A 66 0.45 -10.08 -10.59
C ALA A 66 -0.70 -10.21 -11.62
N ALA A 67 -1.26 -11.40 -11.83
CA ALA A 67 -2.43 -11.59 -12.70
C ALA A 67 -3.71 -11.13 -12.01
N VAL A 68 -3.89 -11.46 -10.73
CA VAL A 68 -5.05 -11.03 -9.93
C VAL A 68 -5.10 -9.51 -9.79
N LEU A 69 -3.97 -8.86 -9.51
CA LEU A 69 -3.94 -7.39 -9.42
C LEU A 69 -4.27 -6.72 -10.76
N ARG A 70 -3.95 -7.35 -11.89
CA ARG A 70 -4.29 -6.83 -13.22
C ARG A 70 -5.77 -6.91 -13.53
N SER A 71 -6.42 -8.01 -13.18
CA SER A 71 -7.86 -8.16 -13.41
C SER A 71 -8.67 -7.19 -12.55
N GLN A 72 -8.19 -6.87 -11.34
CA GLN A 72 -8.87 -5.95 -10.42
C GLN A 72 -8.66 -4.47 -10.79
N ASN A 73 -7.45 -4.08 -11.20
CA ASN A 73 -7.08 -2.67 -11.34
C ASN A 73 -6.91 -2.20 -12.80
N ALA A 74 -7.41 -2.97 -13.77
CA ALA A 74 -7.32 -2.69 -15.21
C ALA A 74 -5.89 -2.28 -15.68
N THR A 75 -4.86 -2.83 -15.03
CA THR A 75 -3.47 -2.56 -15.41
C THR A 75 -3.12 -3.32 -16.70
N SER A 76 -2.30 -2.71 -17.56
CA SER A 76 -2.08 -3.10 -18.96
C SER A 76 -1.86 -4.62 -19.20
N LYS A 77 -2.35 -5.12 -20.36
CA LYS A 77 -2.32 -6.55 -20.74
C LYS A 77 -0.88 -7.05 -20.95
N VAL A 78 -0.57 -8.24 -20.45
CA VAL A 78 0.65 -8.98 -20.81
C VAL A 78 0.54 -9.38 -22.29
N GLY A 79 1.55 -9.04 -23.10
CA GLY A 79 1.66 -9.50 -24.50
C GLY A 79 1.71 -8.40 -25.58
N ARG A 80 1.37 -7.14 -25.29
CA ARG A 80 1.54 -6.01 -26.22
C ARG A 80 2.59 -4.99 -25.73
N GLY A 81 3.72 -5.48 -25.23
CA GLY A 81 4.72 -4.67 -24.51
C GLY A 81 4.62 -4.76 -22.98
N GLY A 82 4.02 -5.85 -22.47
CA GLY A 82 3.89 -6.10 -21.04
C GLY A 82 5.23 -6.29 -20.32
N ARG A 83 5.22 -6.05 -19.01
CA ARG A 83 6.40 -6.15 -18.15
C ARG A 83 7.04 -7.55 -18.23
N ARG A 84 8.31 -7.63 -18.64
CA ARG A 84 9.07 -8.90 -18.76
C ARG A 84 9.28 -9.61 -17.41
N TYR A 85 9.26 -8.86 -16.32
CA TYR A 85 9.48 -9.36 -14.96
C TYR A 85 8.27 -9.05 -14.08
N PRO A 86 7.97 -9.89 -13.07
CA PRO A 86 6.95 -9.59 -12.09
C PRO A 86 7.21 -8.22 -11.44
N PRO A 87 6.17 -7.46 -11.07
CA PRO A 87 6.35 -6.22 -10.32
C PRO A 87 7.02 -6.48 -8.97
N SER A 88 7.84 -5.54 -8.53
CA SER A 88 8.21 -5.46 -7.13
C SER A 88 7.21 -4.57 -6.40
N VAL A 89 6.92 -4.93 -5.17
CA VAL A 89 6.05 -4.19 -4.26
C VAL A 89 6.81 -3.82 -3.00
N PHE A 90 6.44 -2.68 -2.42
CA PHE A 90 7.13 -2.08 -1.29
C PHE A 90 6.13 -1.81 -0.17
N THR A 91 6.53 -2.15 1.05
CA THR A 91 5.83 -1.70 2.25
C THR A 91 6.11 -0.21 2.49
N GLU A 92 5.49 0.37 3.52
CA GLU A 92 5.80 1.72 3.99
C GLU A 92 7.30 1.92 4.25
N HIS A 93 7.95 0.96 4.93
CA HIS A 93 9.38 1.01 5.20
C HIS A 93 10.20 0.96 3.91
N GLY A 94 9.78 0.13 2.95
CA GLY A 94 10.38 0.08 1.61
C GLY A 94 10.22 1.41 0.85
N ALA A 95 9.08 2.07 0.97
CA ALA A 95 8.83 3.36 0.34
C ALA A 95 9.72 4.47 0.90
N ILE A 96 9.92 4.52 2.22
CA ILE A 96 10.88 5.43 2.87
C ILE A 96 12.30 5.12 2.41
N MET A 97 12.67 3.83 2.42
CA MET A 97 14.01 3.41 2.00
C MET A 97 14.29 3.81 0.55
N LEU A 98 13.31 3.66 -0.35
CA LEU A 98 13.38 4.12 -1.72
C LEU A 98 13.67 5.61 -1.83
N ALA A 99 13.01 6.45 -1.04
CA ALA A 99 13.28 7.88 -1.03
C ALA A 99 14.72 8.19 -0.58
N SER A 100 15.23 7.47 0.42
CA SER A 100 16.61 7.63 0.90
C SER A 100 17.65 7.25 -0.15
N VAL A 101 17.43 6.18 -0.94
CA VAL A 101 18.38 5.74 -1.97
C VAL A 101 18.26 6.52 -3.28
N LEU A 102 17.07 7.06 -3.58
CA LEU A 102 16.87 7.98 -4.70
C LEU A 102 17.49 9.35 -4.43
N ASN A 103 17.40 9.81 -3.17
CA ASN A 103 18.02 11.03 -2.68
C ASN A 103 17.70 12.28 -3.52
N THR A 104 16.44 12.41 -3.96
CA THR A 104 15.93 13.62 -4.62
C THR A 104 14.99 14.37 -3.67
N THR A 105 14.94 15.70 -3.76
CA THR A 105 14.01 16.52 -2.98
C THR A 105 12.57 16.03 -3.13
N ARG A 106 12.15 15.74 -4.36
CA ARG A 106 10.82 15.20 -4.63
C ARG A 106 10.57 13.85 -3.94
N ALA A 107 11.51 12.91 -3.98
CA ALA A 107 11.31 11.61 -3.35
C ALA A 107 11.22 11.74 -1.83
N VAL A 108 12.05 12.60 -1.22
CA VAL A 108 12.00 12.89 0.21
C VAL A 108 10.66 13.53 0.59
N ASP A 109 10.23 14.58 -0.10
CA ASP A 109 8.98 15.28 0.21
C ASP A 109 7.76 14.35 0.04
N VAL A 110 7.71 13.61 -1.07
CA VAL A 110 6.58 12.72 -1.38
C VAL A 110 6.54 11.51 -0.44
N SER A 111 7.70 11.02 0.04
CA SER A 111 7.74 9.89 0.97
C SER A 111 6.95 10.14 2.26
N VAL A 112 6.95 11.37 2.76
CA VAL A 112 6.18 11.76 3.96
C VAL A 112 4.69 11.54 3.73
N TYR A 113 4.17 11.90 2.55
CA TYR A 113 2.77 11.69 2.20
C TYR A 113 2.44 10.22 2.00
N VAL A 114 3.35 9.46 1.39
CA VAL A 114 3.21 7.99 1.23
C VAL A 114 3.07 7.31 2.59
N VAL A 115 3.96 7.62 3.53
CA VAL A 115 3.93 7.10 4.90
C VAL A 115 2.63 7.47 5.61
N ARG A 116 2.22 8.74 5.53
CA ARG A 116 0.94 9.19 6.11
C ARG A 116 -0.26 8.40 5.57
N ALA A 117 -0.29 8.09 4.27
CA ALA A 117 -1.35 7.28 3.68
C ALA A 117 -1.34 5.84 4.23
N PHE A 118 -0.17 5.21 4.36
CA PHE A 118 -0.05 3.89 4.98
C PHE A 118 -0.53 3.87 6.44
N VAL A 119 -0.13 4.86 7.24
CA VAL A 119 -0.57 5.01 8.64
C VAL A 119 -2.07 5.18 8.72
N ARG A 120 -2.66 6.08 7.93
CA ARG A 120 -4.11 6.34 7.93
C ARG A 120 -4.91 5.09 7.60
N LEU A 121 -4.50 4.33 6.57
CA LEU A 121 -5.18 3.08 6.23
C LEU A 121 -5.11 2.04 7.35
N ARG A 122 -3.99 1.96 8.09
CA ARG A 122 -3.90 1.07 9.25
C ARG A 122 -4.81 1.52 10.39
N GLN A 123 -4.91 2.83 10.64
CA GLN A 123 -5.80 3.38 11.65
C GLN A 123 -7.27 3.09 11.33
N VAL A 124 -7.68 3.21 10.07
CA VAL A 124 -9.05 2.86 9.63
C VAL A 124 -9.33 1.37 9.87
N VAL A 125 -8.38 0.49 9.54
CA VAL A 125 -8.54 -0.96 9.80
C VAL A 125 -8.61 -1.25 11.31
N ALA A 126 -7.80 -0.57 12.13
CA ALA A 126 -7.80 -0.74 13.58
C ALA A 126 -9.11 -0.24 14.22
N ALA A 127 -9.60 0.93 13.81
CA ALA A 127 -10.86 1.49 14.27
C ALA A 127 -12.04 0.55 13.94
N ASN A 128 -12.05 -0.05 12.76
CA ASN A 128 -13.08 -1.03 12.38
C ASN A 128 -13.05 -2.28 13.26
N LYS A 129 -11.88 -2.76 13.70
CA LYS A 129 -11.82 -3.92 14.62
C LYS A 129 -12.50 -3.63 15.97
N GLU A 130 -12.31 -2.42 16.50
CA GLU A 130 -12.97 -1.99 17.73
C GLU A 130 -14.50 -1.92 17.54
N VAL A 131 -14.95 -1.39 16.39
CA VAL A 131 -16.37 -1.34 16.04
C VAL A 131 -16.95 -2.75 15.88
N THR A 132 -16.27 -3.66 15.19
CA THR A 132 -16.72 -5.06 15.04
C THR A 132 -16.83 -5.77 16.39
N ALA A 133 -15.87 -5.54 17.30
CA ALA A 133 -15.92 -6.11 18.64
C ALA A 133 -17.13 -5.61 19.45
N LYS A 134 -17.41 -4.30 19.40
CA LYS A 134 -18.58 -3.70 20.07
C LYS A 134 -19.90 -4.18 19.45
N LEU A 135 -19.95 -4.38 18.13
CA LEU A 135 -21.14 -4.92 17.47
C LEU A 135 -21.43 -6.37 17.91
N ALA A 136 -20.40 -7.22 17.97
CA ALA A 136 -20.55 -8.61 18.43
C ALA A 136 -20.93 -8.71 19.93
N GLU A 137 -20.60 -7.69 20.73
CA GLU A 137 -21.06 -7.57 22.11
C GLU A 137 -22.55 -7.17 22.17
N LEU A 138 -22.96 -6.18 21.37
CA LEU A 138 -24.36 -5.76 21.28
C LEU A 138 -25.27 -6.89 20.78
N GLU A 139 -24.87 -7.62 19.74
CA GLU A 139 -25.61 -8.79 19.24
C GLU A 139 -25.85 -9.82 20.34
N ARG A 140 -24.82 -10.16 21.14
CA ARG A 140 -24.96 -11.08 22.28
C ARG A 140 -25.96 -10.59 23.33
N ARG A 141 -25.94 -9.28 23.64
CA ARG A 141 -26.86 -8.69 24.63
C ARG A 141 -28.31 -8.71 24.13
N VAL A 142 -28.53 -8.40 22.85
CA VAL A 142 -29.87 -8.40 22.25
C VAL A 142 -30.42 -9.82 22.13
N SER A 143 -29.63 -10.79 21.68
CA SER A 143 -30.07 -12.20 21.62
C SER A 143 -30.47 -12.76 23.00
N GLY A 144 -29.75 -12.38 24.06
CA GLY A 144 -30.13 -12.78 25.43
C GLY A 144 -31.44 -12.16 25.91
N HIS A 145 -31.80 -10.97 25.44
CA HIS A 145 -33.09 -10.35 25.76
C HIS A 145 -34.25 -11.01 25.00
N ASP A 146 -34.05 -11.41 23.75
CA ASP A 146 -35.07 -12.10 22.95
C ASP A 146 -35.46 -13.48 23.53
N GLU A 147 -34.51 -14.20 24.13
CA GLU A 147 -34.77 -15.48 24.83
C GLU A 147 -35.57 -15.29 26.13
N ALA A 148 -35.29 -14.21 26.88
CA ALA A 148 -36.00 -13.88 28.10
C ALA A 148 -37.45 -13.43 27.85
N ILE A 149 -37.73 -12.78 26.72
CA ILE A 149 -39.10 -12.37 26.35
C ILE A 149 -39.93 -13.57 25.87
N ARG A 150 -39.31 -14.57 25.23
CA ARG A 150 -40.00 -15.74 24.69
C ARG A 150 -40.37 -16.79 25.76
N SER A 151 -39.92 -16.61 27.00
CA SER A 151 -40.17 -17.51 28.13
C SER A 151 -41.21 -17.00 29.15
N VAL A 152 -41.93 -15.92 28.81
CA VAL A 152 -43.08 -15.35 29.55
C VAL A 152 -44.36 -15.61 28.77
#